data_AF-A0A4Q3DGA9-F1
#
_entry.id   AF-A0A4Q3DGA9-F1
#
_cell.length_a   1.000
_cell.length_b   1.000
_cell.length_c   1.000
_cell.angle_alpha   90.00
_cell.angle_beta   90.00
_cell.angle_gamma   90.00
#
_symmetry.space_group_name_H-M   'P 1'
#
loop_
_entity.id
_entity.type
_entity.pdbx_description
1 polymer ?
#
loop_
_entity_poly.entity_id
_entity_poly.type
_entity_poly.pdbx_seq_one_letter_code
_entity_poly.pdbx_strand_id
1 'polypeptide(L)' 'MHRTDVFPSGDLAAVNSLKKVKNLPKNTPKERLLQIAEAWKPYRTIATMLLWHEYLSRRVK' A
#
# COMPACT_ATOMS: atom_id res chain seq x y z
N MET A 1 -18.72 1.43 11.73
CA MET A 1 -17.75 1.55 10.61
C MET A 1 -16.36 1.93 11.15
N HIS A 2 -15.63 1.02 11.81
CA HIS A 2 -14.28 1.29 12.35
C HIS A 2 -13.33 0.14 12.00
N ARG A 3 -12.96 0.01 10.73
CA ARG A 3 -11.91 -0.94 10.33
C ARG A 3 -10.61 -0.15 10.20
N THR A 4 -9.87 -0.03 11.30
CA THR A 4 -8.55 0.63 11.38
C THR A 4 -7.42 -0.19 10.73
N ASP A 5 -7.77 -1.38 10.23
CA ASP A 5 -6.84 -2.39 9.80
C ASP A 5 -7.20 -2.94 8.41
N VAL A 6 -7.36 -2.03 7.43
CA VAL A 6 -7.72 -2.39 6.04
C VAL A 6 -6.60 -1.94 5.11
N PHE A 7 -6.16 -2.87 4.26
CA PHE A 7 -5.30 -2.59 3.13
C PHE A 7 -6.08 -2.86 1.83
N PRO A 8 -6.29 -1.85 0.97
CA PRO A 8 -7.04 -2.02 -0.26
C PRO A 8 -6.15 -2.66 -1.34
N SER A 9 -6.12 -3.99 -1.38
CA SER A 9 -5.33 -4.75 -2.36
C SER A 9 -5.78 -4.57 -3.83
N GLY A 10 -6.97 -3.99 -4.04
CA GLY A 10 -7.48 -3.59 -5.36
C GLY A 10 -7.13 -2.16 -5.77
N ASP A 11 -6.61 -1.33 -4.86
CA ASP A 11 -6.29 0.07 -5.15
C ASP A 11 -4.94 0.14 -5.88
N LEU A 12 -4.97 0.57 -7.15
CA LEU A 12 -3.78 0.66 -7.98
C LEU A 12 -2.80 1.72 -7.47
N ALA A 13 -3.25 2.81 -6.84
CA ALA A 13 -2.37 3.85 -6.33
C ALA A 13 -1.58 3.34 -5.12
N ALA A 14 -2.26 2.73 -4.14
CA ALA A 14 -1.63 2.13 -2.97
C ALA A 14 -0.70 0.97 -3.35
N VAL A 15 -1.15 0.06 -4.24
CA VAL A 15 -0.36 -1.07 -4.72
C VAL A 15 0.89 -0.62 -5.49
N ASN A 16 0.76 0.33 -6.41
CA ASN A 16 1.91 0.80 -7.19
C ASN A 16 2.91 1.55 -6.31
N SER A 17 2.42 2.35 -5.36
CA SER A 17 3.29 3.07 -4.41
C SER A 17 3.99 2.10 -3.50
N LEU A 18 3.31 1.05 -3.02
CA LEU A 18 3.93 0.00 -2.23
C LEU A 18 5.04 -0.72 -3.01
N LYS A 19 4.75 -1.11 -4.26
CA LYS A 19 5.76 -1.71 -5.14
C LYS A 19 6.97 -0.79 -5.32
N LYS A 20 6.76 0.52 -5.47
CA LYS A 20 7.86 1.49 -5.61
C LYS A 20 8.65 1.67 -4.31
N VAL A 21 7.98 1.92 -3.19
CA VAL A 21 8.61 2.15 -1.87
C VAL A 21 9.43 0.94 -1.43
N LYS A 22 8.93 -0.28 -1.69
CA LYS A 22 9.63 -1.53 -1.36
C LYS A 22 10.49 -2.07 -2.50
N ASN A 23 10.65 -1.31 -3.59
CA ASN A 23 11.40 -1.67 -4.78
C ASN A 23 11.07 -3.09 -5.31
N LEU A 24 9.79 -3.44 -5.31
CA LEU A 24 9.28 -4.74 -5.71
C LEU A 24 9.07 -4.79 -7.24
N PRO A 25 9.25 -5.97 -7.86
CA PRO A 25 8.95 -6.17 -9.27
C PRO A 25 7.50 -5.81 -9.63
N LYS A 26 7.27 -5.31 -10.84
CA LYS A 26 5.91 -5.02 -11.34
C LYS A 26 5.01 -6.27 -11.31
N ASN A 27 5.59 -7.45 -11.55
CA ASN A 27 4.91 -8.75 -11.53
C ASN A 27 4.67 -9.30 -10.11
N THR A 28 4.90 -8.51 -9.05
CA THR A 28 4.66 -8.97 -7.68
C THR A 28 3.17 -9.28 -7.49
N PRO A 29 2.82 -10.51 -7.04
CA PRO A 29 1.44 -10.93 -6.85
C PRO A 29 0.79 -10.20 -5.67
N LYS A 30 -0.54 -10.08 -5.71
CA LYS A 30 -1.31 -9.39 -4.66
C LYS A 30 -1.14 -10.04 -3.28
N GLU A 31 -0.97 -11.36 -3.23
CA GLU A 31 -0.73 -12.13 -2.00
C GLU A 31 0.53 -11.67 -1.27
N ARG A 32 1.63 -11.43 -2.02
CA ARG A 32 2.88 -10.93 -1.44
C ARG A 32 2.71 -9.52 -0.88
N LEU A 33 1.92 -8.66 -1.55
CA LEU A 33 1.61 -7.33 -1.04
C LEU A 33 0.77 -7.40 0.24
N LEU A 34 -0.17 -8.34 0.31
CA LEU A 34 -0.97 -8.59 1.50
C LEU A 34 -0.08 -9.07 2.66
N GLN A 35 0.85 -9.99 2.43
CA GLN A 35 1.82 -10.43 3.45
C GLN A 35 2.65 -9.25 3.99
N ILE A 36 3.12 -8.35 3.11
CA ILE A 36 3.81 -7.13 3.55
C ILE A 36 2.88 -6.24 4.37
N ALA A 37 1.63 -6.11 3.94
CA ALA A 37 0.64 -5.32 4.67
C ALA A 37 0.29 -5.93 6.03
N GLU A 38 0.38 -7.26 6.22
CA GLU A 38 0.15 -7.89 7.52
C GLU A 38 1.15 -7.42 8.58
N ALA A 39 2.38 -7.09 8.20
CA ALA A 39 3.38 -6.53 9.12
C ALA A 39 2.98 -5.15 9.68
N TRP A 40 1.97 -4.49 9.09
CA TRP A 40 1.46 -3.20 9.57
C TRP A 40 0.22 -3.33 10.44
N LYS A 41 -0.23 -4.56 10.76
CA LYS A 41 -1.31 -4.75 11.73
C LYS A 41 -0.91 -4.17 13.09
N PRO A 42 -1.84 -3.51 13.82
CA PRO A 42 -3.26 -3.29 13.50
C PRO A 42 -3.55 -1.99 12.72
N TYR A 43 -2.52 -1.33 12.16
CA TYR A 43 -2.56 0.01 11.57
C TYR A 43 -2.45 0.02 10.04
N ARG A 44 -2.97 -1.01 9.35
CA ARG A 44 -2.91 -1.10 7.88
C ARG A 44 -3.53 0.09 7.14
N THR A 45 -4.53 0.73 7.74
CA THR A 45 -5.15 1.94 7.17
C THR A 45 -4.17 3.12 7.13
N ILE A 46 -3.35 3.30 8.17
CA ILE A 46 -2.34 4.36 8.22
C ILE A 46 -1.28 4.13 7.14
N ALA A 47 -0.82 2.89 6.98
CA ALA A 47 0.12 2.54 5.92
C ALA A 47 -0.46 2.85 4.54
N THR A 48 -1.74 2.57 4.31
CA THR A 48 -2.44 2.93 3.06
C THR A 48 -2.46 4.43 2.82
N MET A 49 -2.73 5.24 3.85
CA MET A 49 -2.71 6.71 3.74
C MET A 49 -1.32 7.24 3.37
N LEU A 50 -0.26 6.69 3.96
CA LEU A 50 1.12 7.04 3.61
C LEU A 50 1.46 6.68 2.16
N LEU A 51 0.98 5.53 1.69
CA LEU A 51 1.16 5.10 0.29
C LEU A 51 0.45 6.04 -0.69
N TRP A 52 -0.75 6.52 -0.37
CA TRP A 52 -1.42 7.54 -1.18
C TRP A 52 -0.68 8.87 -1.16
N HIS A 53 -0.18 9.30 -0.02
CA HIS A 53 0.63 10.51 0.07
C HIS A 53 1.88 10.40 -0.81
N GLU A 54 2.56 9.26 -0.80
CA GLU A 54 3.71 8.98 -1.66
C GLU A 54 3.33 9.02 -3.15
N TYR A 55 2.20 8.39 -3.50
CA TYR A 55 1.65 8.40 -4.86
C TYR A 55 1.44 9.82 -5.39
N LEU A 56 0.76 10.65 -4.60
CA LEU A 56 0.43 12.03 -4.93
C LEU A 56 1.69 12.90 -4.99
N SER A 57 2.58 12.78 -4.00
CA SER A 57 3.83 13.54 -3.95
C SER A 57 4.70 13.29 -5.18
N ARG A 58 4.73 12.06 -5.70
CA ARG A 58 5.44 11.75 -6.95
C ARG A 58 4.76 12.26 -8.23
N ARG A 59 3.44 12.48 -8.21
CA ARG A 59 2.68 12.99 -9.36
C ARG A 59 2.69 14.52 -9.45
N VAL A 60 2.91 15.19 -8.33
CA VAL A 60 3.00 16.65 -8.25
C VAL A 60 4.39 17.17 -8.65
N LYS A 61 5.38 16.27 -8.78
CA LYS A 61 6.69 16.54 -9.39
C LYS A 61 6.66 16.27 -10.89
#